data_AF-A0A0K0D8Y9-F1
#
_entry.id   AF-A0A0K0D8Y9-F1
#
_cell.length_a   1.000
_cell.length_b   1.000
_cell.length_c   1.000
_cell.angle_alpha   90.00
_cell.angle_beta   90.00
_cell.angle_gamma   90.00
#
_symmetry.space_group_name_H-M   'P 1'
#
loop_
_entity.id
_entity.type
_entity.pdbx_description
1 polymer ?
#
loop_
_entity_poly.entity_id
_entity_poly.type
_entity_poly.pdbx_seq_one_letter_code
_entity_poly.pdbx_strand_id
1 'polypeptide(L)'
;LTSTGELIPLGEAKSVDGDEMECKTDATGKPVLEAVEKPMEAKCKDSRGRERDLGSEWTVGWFQFKCAEGGEVVLSGCFTLSGKLILKGERGTEDGRDLECKVDEKGSPFLDVLGKSSGTKCKDGEGKYRIQGNLSIIYSLVLVPRLVLSLGW
;
A
#
# COMPACT_ATOMS: atom_id res chain seq x y z
N LEU A 1 -14.70 39.29 22.83
CA LEU A 1 -14.30 38.77 24.15
C LEU A 1 -14.68 37.31 24.18
N THR A 2 -13.77 36.46 24.66
CA THR A 2 -14.02 35.03 24.84
C THR A 2 -14.88 34.78 26.09
N SER A 3 -15.31 33.53 26.32
CA SER A 3 -15.97 33.11 27.57
C SER A 3 -15.12 33.40 28.82
N THR A 4 -13.80 33.36 28.69
CA THR A 4 -12.81 33.66 29.75
C THR A 4 -12.47 35.15 29.87
N GLY A 5 -13.03 36.02 29.03
CA GLY A 5 -12.78 37.46 29.04
C GLY A 5 -11.50 37.89 28.31
N GLU A 6 -10.87 37.02 27.55
CA GLU A 6 -9.72 37.37 26.71
C GLU A 6 -10.15 38.09 25.42
N LEU A 7 -9.28 38.99 24.96
CA LEU A 7 -9.42 39.69 23.68
C LEU A 7 -8.61 38.96 22.61
N ILE A 8 -9.28 38.60 21.52
CA ILE A 8 -8.68 38.06 20.31
C ILE A 8 -8.83 39.15 19.23
N PRO A 9 -7.72 39.73 18.72
CA PRO A 9 -7.77 40.73 17.65
C PRO A 9 -8.45 40.21 16.39
N LEU A 10 -9.05 41.12 15.62
CA LEU A 10 -9.69 40.76 14.35
C LEU A 10 -8.65 40.16 13.38
N GLY A 11 -8.91 38.97 12.87
CA GLY A 11 -8.00 38.21 12.00
C GLY A 11 -6.94 37.38 12.74
N GLU A 12 -6.94 37.37 14.07
CA GLU A 12 -6.10 36.48 14.87
C GLU A 12 -6.90 35.30 15.42
N ALA A 13 -6.20 34.17 15.60
CA ALA A 13 -6.72 32.97 16.25
C ALA A 13 -5.98 32.72 17.57
N LYS A 14 -6.69 32.24 18.59
CA LYS A 14 -6.12 31.90 19.90
C LYS A 14 -6.80 30.67 20.50
N SER A 15 -6.03 29.84 21.17
CA SER A 15 -6.56 28.71 21.94
C SER A 15 -7.18 29.19 23.25
N VAL A 16 -8.47 28.89 23.46
CA VAL A 16 -9.26 29.20 24.65
C VAL A 16 -9.98 27.94 25.07
N ASP A 17 -9.76 27.48 26.30
CA ASP A 17 -10.37 26.26 26.85
C ASP A 17 -10.14 24.99 26.00
N GLY A 18 -9.10 24.96 25.17
CA GLY A 18 -8.72 23.83 24.30
C GLY A 18 -9.22 23.95 22.86
N ASP A 19 -10.16 24.85 22.59
CA ASP A 19 -10.66 25.18 21.26
C ASP A 19 -9.90 26.36 20.68
N GLU A 20 -9.54 26.29 19.41
CA GLU A 20 -8.94 27.42 18.71
C GLU A 20 -10.06 28.33 18.22
N MET A 21 -10.04 29.59 18.65
CA MET A 21 -11.09 30.56 18.36
C MET A 21 -10.50 31.68 17.52
N GLU A 22 -11.20 32.12 16.48
CA GLU A 22 -10.78 33.20 15.58
C GLU A 22 -11.83 34.30 15.53
N CYS A 23 -11.39 35.55 15.53
CA CYS A 23 -12.27 36.71 15.40
C CYS A 23 -12.35 37.13 13.93
N LYS A 24 -13.50 36.94 13.27
CA LYS A 24 -13.75 37.27 11.86
C LYS A 24 -14.89 38.26 11.71
N THR A 25 -15.10 38.77 10.51
CA THR A 25 -16.33 39.51 10.17
C THR A 25 -17.34 38.59 9.49
N ASP A 26 -18.60 38.67 9.90
CA ASP A 26 -19.70 38.02 9.19
C ASP A 26 -19.97 38.69 7.82
N ALA A 27 -20.93 38.16 7.06
CA ALA A 27 -21.35 38.72 5.78
C ALA A 27 -21.91 40.15 5.87
N THR A 28 -22.24 40.60 7.08
CA THR A 28 -22.74 41.95 7.40
C THR A 28 -21.64 42.90 7.88
N GLY A 29 -20.39 42.44 7.98
CA GLY A 29 -19.25 43.21 8.48
C GLY A 29 -19.17 43.33 10.00
N LYS A 30 -19.97 42.57 10.76
CA LYS A 30 -19.92 42.55 12.22
C LYS A 30 -18.86 41.56 12.70
N PRO A 31 -18.06 41.89 13.72
CA PRO A 31 -17.11 40.95 14.29
C PRO A 31 -17.84 39.81 14.99
N VAL A 32 -17.51 38.58 14.61
CA VAL A 32 -18.00 37.32 15.18
C VAL A 32 -16.80 36.51 15.63
N LEU A 33 -16.93 35.93 16.81
CA LEU A 33 -15.96 34.97 17.33
C LEU A 33 -16.43 33.57 16.94
N GLU A 34 -15.64 32.86 16.14
CA GLU A 34 -15.96 31.51 15.69
C GLU A 34 -14.88 30.53 16.16
N ALA A 35 -15.28 29.29 16.45
CA ALA A 35 -14.32 28.22 16.60
C ALA A 35 -13.70 27.93 15.23
N VAL A 36 -12.38 27.93 15.17
CA VAL A 36 -11.65 27.38 14.04
C VAL A 36 -11.93 25.88 14.08
N GLU A 37 -12.72 25.41 13.11
CA GLU A 37 -12.84 23.98 12.88
C GLU A 37 -11.45 23.46 12.50
N LYS A 38 -10.76 22.85 13.48
CA LYS A 38 -9.60 22.03 13.17
C LYS A 38 -10.10 20.93 12.24
N PRO A 39 -9.49 20.75 11.05
CA PRO A 39 -9.82 19.58 10.26
C PRO A 39 -9.65 18.37 11.18
N MET A 40 -10.70 17.56 11.34
CA MET A 40 -10.56 16.29 12.04
C MET A 40 -9.49 15.51 11.28
N GLU A 41 -8.25 15.53 11.78
CA GLU A 41 -7.20 14.72 11.20
C GLU A 41 -7.68 13.28 11.30
N ALA A 42 -7.94 12.65 10.15
CA ALA A 42 -8.48 11.32 10.13
C ALA A 42 -7.47 10.37 10.80
N LYS A 43 -7.83 9.87 11.99
CA LYS A 43 -6.98 8.96 12.75
C LYS A 43 -7.38 7.53 12.50
N CYS A 44 -6.38 6.66 12.43
CA CYS A 44 -6.60 5.23 12.39
C CYS A 44 -6.62 4.64 13.79
N LYS A 45 -7.38 3.55 14.00
CA LYS A 45 -7.26 2.73 15.20
C LYS A 45 -6.54 1.43 14.86
N ASP A 46 -5.45 1.15 15.57
CA ASP A 46 -4.76 -0.13 15.43
C ASP A 46 -5.59 -1.27 16.06
N SER A 47 -5.15 -2.52 15.89
CA SER A 47 -5.84 -3.71 16.42
C SER A 47 -5.95 -3.75 17.95
N ARG A 48 -5.25 -2.86 18.66
CA ARG A 48 -5.32 -2.70 20.12
C ARG A 48 -6.16 -1.48 20.52
N GLY A 49 -6.81 -0.83 19.56
CA GLY A 49 -7.62 0.37 19.76
C GLY A 49 -6.82 1.65 19.97
N ARG A 50 -5.50 1.64 19.73
CA ARG A 50 -4.69 2.86 19.85
C ARG A 50 -4.85 3.73 18.62
N GLU A 51 -5.04 5.02 18.86
CA GLU A 51 -5.08 6.02 17.79
C GLU A 51 -3.70 6.20 17.16
N ARG A 52 -3.71 6.37 15.84
CA ARG A 52 -2.55 6.55 14.99
C ARG A 52 -2.80 7.73 14.07
N ASP A 53 -1.87 8.66 14.05
CA ASP A 53 -1.96 9.86 13.22
C ASP A 53 -1.88 9.48 11.74
N LEU A 54 -2.45 10.34 10.90
CA LEU A 54 -2.41 10.18 9.46
C LEU A 54 -0.97 10.07 8.97
N GLY A 55 -0.70 9.11 8.10
CA GLY A 55 0.63 8.85 7.56
C GLY A 55 1.57 8.06 8.48
N SER A 56 1.21 7.85 9.75
CA SER A 56 2.03 7.04 10.67
C SER A 56 2.10 5.58 10.22
N GLU A 57 3.25 4.96 10.46
CA GLU A 57 3.50 3.55 10.14
C GLU A 57 3.81 2.74 11.40
N TRP A 58 3.33 1.50 11.44
CA TRP A 58 3.60 0.59 12.55
C TRP A 58 3.65 -0.86 12.12
N THR A 59 4.36 -1.66 12.90
CA THR A 59 4.56 -3.08 12.65
C THR A 59 3.69 -3.93 13.57
N VAL A 60 3.07 -4.96 13.00
CA VAL A 60 2.40 -6.04 13.74
C VAL A 60 2.92 -7.38 13.20
N GLY A 61 3.76 -8.07 13.99
CA GLY A 61 4.43 -9.28 13.54
C GLY A 61 5.37 -8.99 12.37
N TRP A 62 5.11 -9.62 11.22
CA TRP A 62 5.88 -9.45 9.99
C TRP A 62 5.27 -8.42 9.02
N PHE A 63 4.23 -7.70 9.43
CA PHE A 63 3.50 -6.79 8.55
C PHE A 63 3.66 -5.35 9.00
N GLN A 64 3.90 -4.46 8.05
CA GLN A 64 3.91 -3.02 8.26
C GLN A 64 2.62 -2.43 7.73
N PHE A 65 1.96 -1.63 8.55
CA PHE A 65 0.74 -0.91 8.23
C PHE A 65 1.00 0.59 8.24
N LYS A 66 0.13 1.31 7.53
CA LYS A 66 0.11 2.77 7.48
C LYS A 66 -1.31 3.27 7.72
N CYS A 67 -1.42 4.42 8.38
CA CYS A 67 -2.67 5.17 8.40
C CYS A 67 -2.80 5.98 7.10
N ALA A 68 -3.71 5.59 6.22
CA ALA A 68 -3.98 6.27 4.97
C ALA A 68 -5.06 7.36 5.15
N GLU A 69 -5.23 8.15 4.09
CA GLU A 69 -6.28 9.17 4.01
C GLU A 69 -7.65 8.58 4.32
N GLY A 70 -8.51 9.36 4.97
CA GLY A 70 -9.82 8.87 5.44
C GLY A 70 -9.77 8.00 6.70
N GLY A 71 -8.60 7.83 7.33
CA GLY A 71 -8.47 7.08 8.58
C GLY A 71 -8.49 5.56 8.35
N GLU A 72 -8.14 5.13 7.14
CA GLU A 72 -8.07 3.71 6.77
C GLU A 72 -6.72 3.09 7.15
N VAL A 73 -6.76 1.93 7.80
CA VAL A 73 -5.55 1.13 8.04
C VAL A 73 -5.24 0.29 6.80
N VAL A 74 -4.14 0.59 6.13
CA VAL A 74 -3.70 -0.14 4.94
C VAL A 74 -2.39 -0.87 5.19
N LEU A 75 -2.22 -2.04 4.55
CA LEU A 75 -0.94 -2.73 4.52
C LEU A 75 0.06 -1.93 3.67
N SER A 76 1.17 -1.51 4.28
CA SER A 76 2.29 -0.83 3.62
C SER A 76 3.30 -1.85 3.08
N GLY A 77 3.56 -2.93 3.82
CA GLY A 77 4.49 -3.97 3.38
C GLY A 77 4.62 -5.17 4.31
N CYS A 78 5.49 -6.10 3.93
CA CYS A 78 5.79 -7.33 4.64
C CYS A 78 7.31 -7.44 4.86
N PHE A 79 7.72 -7.83 6.06
CA PHE A 79 9.10 -8.14 6.38
C PHE A 79 9.43 -9.59 5.97
N THR A 80 10.57 -9.77 5.32
CA THR A 80 11.14 -11.09 5.04
C THR A 80 11.81 -11.68 6.29
N LEU A 81 12.27 -12.92 6.21
CA LEU A 81 12.95 -13.58 7.33
C LEU A 81 14.25 -12.89 7.72
N SER A 82 14.93 -12.23 6.78
CA SER A 82 16.11 -11.41 7.07
C SER A 82 15.78 -10.03 7.64
N GLY A 83 14.49 -9.67 7.75
CA GLY A 83 14.04 -8.36 8.21
C GLY A 83 14.01 -7.30 7.11
N LYS A 84 14.15 -7.67 5.84
CA LYS A 84 13.98 -6.74 4.71
C LYS A 84 12.50 -6.45 4.48
N LEU A 85 12.13 -5.19 4.30
CA LEU A 85 10.77 -4.81 3.94
C LEU A 85 10.53 -4.96 2.43
N ILE A 86 9.40 -5.58 2.06
CA ILE A 86 8.84 -5.62 0.71
C ILE A 86 7.54 -4.83 0.74
N LEU A 87 7.45 -3.74 -0.02
CA LEU A 87 6.24 -2.93 -0.08
C LEU A 87 5.09 -3.71 -0.74
N LYS A 88 3.87 -3.41 -0.35
CA LYS A 88 2.67 -4.02 -0.94
C LYS A 88 2.65 -3.76 -2.46
N GLY A 89 2.53 -4.83 -3.24
CA GLY A 89 2.54 -4.77 -4.71
C GLY A 89 3.94 -4.75 -5.35
N GLU A 90 5.01 -4.69 -4.54
CA GLU A 90 6.38 -4.89 -5.03
C GLU A 90 6.82 -6.35 -4.92
N ARG A 91 7.84 -6.71 -5.70
CA ARG A 91 8.51 -8.01 -5.62
C ARG A 91 9.89 -7.85 -4.97
N GLY A 92 10.16 -8.69 -3.98
CA GLY A 92 11.49 -8.89 -3.42
C GLY A 92 12.06 -10.23 -3.87
N THR A 93 13.38 -10.39 -3.74
CA THR A 93 14.04 -11.70 -3.87
C THR A 93 14.87 -11.95 -2.63
N GLU A 94 14.72 -13.13 -2.03
CA GLU A 94 15.49 -13.61 -0.87
C GLU A 94 15.82 -15.09 -1.07
N ASP A 95 17.10 -15.46 -0.91
CA ASP A 95 17.61 -16.81 -1.16
C ASP A 95 17.23 -17.38 -2.55
N GLY A 96 17.18 -16.52 -3.57
CA GLY A 96 16.78 -16.88 -4.93
C GLY A 96 15.30 -17.26 -5.06
N ARG A 97 14.46 -16.93 -4.08
CA ARG A 97 13.01 -17.02 -4.14
C ARG A 97 12.43 -15.64 -4.33
N ASP A 98 11.51 -15.52 -5.27
CA ASP A 98 10.76 -14.29 -5.47
C ASP A 98 9.59 -14.25 -4.50
N LEU A 99 9.45 -13.10 -3.85
CA LEU A 99 8.53 -12.85 -2.75
C LEU A 99 7.64 -11.65 -3.09
N GLU A 100 6.37 -11.70 -2.72
CA GLU A 100 5.42 -10.61 -2.96
C GLU A 100 4.50 -10.42 -1.73
N CYS A 101 4.33 -9.18 -1.30
CA CYS A 101 3.46 -8.85 -0.17
C CYS A 101 2.02 -8.60 -0.67
N LYS A 102 1.07 -9.44 -0.24
CA LYS A 102 -0.31 -9.46 -0.72
C LYS A 102 -1.32 -9.41 0.43
N VAL A 103 -2.56 -9.14 0.07
CA VAL A 103 -3.74 -9.21 0.95
C VAL A 103 -4.72 -10.19 0.30
N ASP A 104 -5.31 -11.09 1.09
CA ASP A 104 -6.33 -12.01 0.60
C ASP A 104 -7.70 -11.33 0.44
N GLU A 105 -8.70 -12.07 -0.07
CA GLU A 105 -10.06 -11.54 -0.25
C GLU A 105 -10.73 -11.12 1.08
N LYS A 106 -10.20 -11.56 2.22
CA LYS A 106 -10.70 -11.25 3.57
C LYS A 106 -9.98 -10.05 4.20
N GLY A 107 -9.00 -9.45 3.51
CA GLY A 107 -8.20 -8.37 4.07
C GLY A 107 -7.01 -8.84 4.91
N SER A 108 -6.70 -10.14 4.93
CA SER A 108 -5.58 -10.68 5.71
C SER A 108 -4.28 -10.58 4.91
N PRO A 109 -3.21 -9.96 5.47
CA PRO A 109 -1.94 -9.84 4.78
C PRO A 109 -1.14 -11.14 4.82
N PHE A 110 -0.41 -11.43 3.76
CA PHE A 110 0.51 -12.56 3.68
C PHE A 110 1.68 -12.28 2.73
N LEU A 111 2.80 -12.97 2.97
CA LEU A 111 3.96 -12.95 2.09
C LEU A 111 3.90 -14.17 1.18
N ASP A 112 3.69 -13.94 -0.11
CA ASP A 112 3.59 -14.97 -1.14
C ASP A 112 4.98 -15.34 -1.66
N VAL A 113 5.21 -16.65 -1.89
CA VAL A 113 6.46 -17.17 -2.44
C VAL A 113 6.17 -17.65 -3.86
N LEU A 114 6.51 -16.83 -4.85
CA LEU A 114 6.12 -17.03 -6.26
C LEU A 114 6.90 -18.18 -6.93
N GLY A 115 8.03 -18.58 -6.35
CA GLY A 115 8.90 -19.64 -6.86
C GLY A 115 10.37 -19.23 -6.84
N LYS A 116 11.27 -20.17 -7.14
CA LYS A 116 12.69 -19.81 -7.38
C LYS A 116 12.76 -18.99 -8.66
N SER A 117 13.33 -17.79 -8.60
CA SER A 117 13.84 -17.15 -9.82
C SER A 117 14.92 -18.07 -10.35
N SER A 118 14.58 -18.90 -11.33
CA SER A 118 15.51 -19.84 -11.92
C SER A 118 16.56 -19.06 -12.72
N GLY A 119 17.58 -18.58 -12.03
CA GLY A 119 18.94 -18.55 -12.56
C GLY A 119 19.50 -19.97 -12.71
N THR A 120 18.66 -21.00 -12.86
CA THR A 120 19.06 -22.38 -13.12
C THR A 120 19.57 -22.46 -14.55
N LYS A 121 20.83 -22.05 -14.71
CA LYS A 121 21.67 -22.35 -15.85
C LYS A 121 21.90 -23.86 -15.87
N CYS A 122 20.96 -24.61 -16.45
CA CYS A 122 21.21 -26.01 -16.79
C CYS A 122 22.32 -26.04 -17.84
N LYS A 123 23.44 -26.71 -17.52
CA LYS A 123 24.43 -27.10 -18.53
C LYS A 123 23.96 -28.39 -19.17
N ASP A 124 23.91 -28.41 -20.50
CA ASP A 124 23.85 -29.69 -21.22
C ASP A 124 25.14 -30.49 -21.01
N GLY A 125 25.16 -31.74 -21.46
CA GLY A 125 26.35 -32.60 -21.41
C GLY A 125 27.57 -32.05 -22.16
N GLU A 126 27.43 -30.94 -22.90
CA GLU A 126 28.49 -30.24 -23.63
C GLU A 126 28.92 -28.91 -22.95
N GLY A 127 28.30 -28.54 -21.82
CA GLY A 127 28.68 -27.36 -21.03
C GLY A 127 28.08 -26.03 -21.48
N LYS A 128 27.08 -26.03 -22.37
CA LYS A 128 26.43 -24.81 -22.89
C LYS A 128 25.21 -24.43 -22.04
N TYR A 129 25.08 -23.14 -21.75
CA TYR A 129 23.98 -22.59 -20.95
C TYR A 129 22.73 -22.36 -21.79
N ARG A 130 21.56 -22.85 -21.36
CA ARG A 130 20.24 -22.50 -21.91
C ARG A 130 19.36 -21.86 -20.84
N ILE A 131 18.60 -20.84 -21.23
CA ILE A 131 17.57 -20.19 -20.39
C ILE A 131 16.23 -20.86 -20.73
N GLN A 132 15.54 -21.41 -19.73
CA GLN A 132 14.26 -22.09 -19.93
C GLN A 132 13.13 -21.05 -20.00
N GLY A 133 12.82 -20.60 -21.21
CA GLY A 133 11.64 -19.76 -21.48
C GLY A 133 10.37 -20.60 -21.44
N ASN A 134 9.45 -20.22 -20.56
CA ASN A 134 8.11 -20.81 -20.47
C ASN A 134 7.31 -20.38 -21.72
N LEU A 135 7.13 -21.28 -22.69
CA LEU A 135 6.32 -20.99 -23.87
C LEU A 135 4.84 -21.13 -23.49
N SER A 136 4.21 -19.97 -23.30
CA SER A 136 2.77 -19.82 -23.06
C SER A 136 1.96 -20.51 -24.17
N ILE A 137 1.13 -21.48 -23.79
CA ILE A 137 0.23 -22.18 -24.71
C ILE A 137 -0.91 -21.23 -25.08
N ILE A 138 -0.85 -20.65 -26.29
CA ILE A 138 -2.00 -19.97 -26.88
C ILE A 138 -2.86 -21.04 -27.54
N TYR A 139 -3.99 -21.37 -26.93
CA TYR A 139 -5.02 -22.24 -27.51
C TYR A 139 -5.85 -21.48 -28.58
N SER A 140 -6.29 -22.23 -29.60
CA SER A 140 -7.28 -21.91 -30.67
C SER A 140 -6.63 -21.48 -31.99
N LEU A 141 -6.85 -22.09 -33.15
CA LEU A 141 -7.91 -22.99 -33.62
C LEU A 141 -7.33 -24.14 -34.47
N VAL A 142 -7.88 -25.33 -34.24
CA VAL A 142 -7.78 -26.52 -35.09
C VAL A 142 -8.49 -26.25 -36.41
N LEU A 143 -7.81 -26.46 -37.54
CA LEU A 143 -8.40 -26.91 -38.79
C LEU A 143 -7.33 -27.69 -39.58
N VAL A 144 -7.27 -29.00 -39.32
CA VAL A 144 -6.73 -29.99 -40.26
C VAL A 144 -7.95 -30.67 -40.86
N PRO A 145 -7.99 -30.86 -42.19
CA PRO A 145 -7.92 -32.24 -42.67
C PRO A 145 -6.97 -32.32 -43.89
N ARG A 146 -5.94 -33.17 -43.79
CA ARG A 146 -5.86 -34.55 -44.36
C ARG A 146 -5.13 -34.57 -45.71
N LEU A 147 -3.96 -35.23 -45.74
CA LEU A 147 -3.69 -36.54 -46.37
C LEU A 147 -3.60 -36.39 -47.91
N VAL A 148 -2.50 -36.73 -48.59
CA VAL A 148 -1.93 -38.07 -48.81
C VAL A 148 -0.61 -37.93 -49.62
N LEU A 149 0.41 -38.71 -49.22
CA LEU A 149 1.44 -39.48 -49.98
C LEU A 149 1.66 -39.10 -51.49
N SER A 150 2.86 -39.04 -52.09
CA SER A 150 4.05 -39.89 -51.99
C SER A 150 5.15 -39.42 -52.97
N LEU A 151 6.41 -39.63 -52.59
CA LEU A 151 7.60 -40.08 -53.37
C LEU A 151 7.71 -39.76 -54.87
N GLY A 152 8.81 -39.05 -55.21
CA GLY A 152 9.82 -39.39 -56.23
C GLY A 152 9.39 -39.82 -57.64
N TRP A 153 9.78 -39.01 -58.63
CA TRP A 153 10.80 -39.39 -59.60
C TRP A 153 11.54 -38.16 -60.13
#